data_AF-A0A924SAD3-F1
#
_entry.id   AF-A0A924SAD3-F1
#
_cell.length_a   1.000
_cell.length_b   1.000
_cell.length_c   1.000
_cell.angle_alpha   90.00
_cell.angle_beta   90.00
_cell.angle_gamma   90.00
#
_symmetry.space_group_name_H-M   'P 1'
#
loop_
_entity.id
_entity.type
_entity.pdbx_description
1 polymer ?
#
loop_
_entity_poly.entity_id
_entity_poly.type
_entity_poly.pdbx_seq_one_letter_code
_entity_poly.pdbx_strand_id
1 'polypeptide(L)'
;MTRPGTVVYALFLALCAGRLTAQEHVMPQRSGDRLGSVHFATSCAPSTAPGSDHAIALLHSFEFGAAISGFTRVLDADSTCAIARWGIALSRWGNPMLIGNRTTASLDAGRRA
;
A
#
# COMPACT_ATOMS: atom_id res chain seq x y z
N MET A 1 23.64 3.20 -47.95
CA MET A 1 23.91 1.79 -47.60
C MET A 1 23.78 1.63 -46.09
N THR A 2 22.57 1.36 -45.59
CA THR A 2 22.34 1.06 -44.17
C THR A 2 22.92 -0.32 -43.89
N ARG A 3 23.82 -0.41 -42.89
CA ARG A 3 24.46 -1.67 -42.52
C ARG A 3 23.40 -2.61 -41.94
N PRO A 4 23.34 -3.89 -42.34
CA PRO A 4 22.30 -4.82 -41.88
C PRO A 4 22.24 -4.95 -40.36
N GLY A 5 23.36 -4.74 -39.65
CA GLY A 5 23.40 -4.73 -38.19
C GLY A 5 22.60 -3.60 -37.52
N THR A 6 22.46 -2.44 -38.15
CA THR A 6 21.68 -1.31 -37.59
C THR A 6 20.18 -1.59 -37.63
N VAL A 7 19.72 -2.29 -38.67
CA VAL A 7 18.30 -2.69 -38.83
C VAL A 7 17.92 -3.76 -37.81
N VAL A 8 18.80 -4.74 -37.58
CA VAL A 8 18.58 -5.78 -36.57
C VAL A 8 18.53 -5.19 -35.15
N TYR A 9 19.44 -4.25 -34.84
CA TYR A 9 19.46 -3.59 -33.53
C TYR A 9 18.23 -2.72 -33.29
N ALA A 10 17.77 -2.00 -34.32
CA ALA A 10 16.54 -1.20 -34.26
C ALA A 10 15.29 -2.08 -34.08
N LEU A 11 15.21 -3.23 -34.76
CA LEU A 11 14.13 -4.21 -34.58
C LEU A 11 14.13 -4.80 -33.16
N PHE A 12 15.30 -5.08 -32.58
CA PHE A 12 15.42 -5.60 -31.23
C PHE A 12 14.94 -4.59 -30.17
N LEU A 13 15.35 -3.31 -30.31
CA LEU A 13 14.91 -2.24 -29.41
C LEU A 13 13.39 -1.99 -29.50
N ALA A 14 12.82 -2.04 -30.71
CA ALA A 14 11.37 -1.93 -30.90
C ALA A 14 10.59 -3.08 -30.23
N LEU A 15 11.13 -4.31 -30.28
CA LEU A 15 10.52 -5.48 -29.62
C LEU A 15 10.52 -5.37 -28.09
N CYS A 16 11.55 -4.77 -27.50
CA CYS A 16 11.63 -4.56 -26.05
C CYS A 16 10.69 -3.46 -25.56
N ALA A 17 10.48 -2.40 -26.34
CA ALA A 17 9.56 -1.32 -25.97
C ALA A 17 8.08 -1.77 -25.90
N GLY A 18 7.68 -2.73 -26.74
CA GLY A 18 6.31 -3.27 -26.76
C GLY A 18 5.95 -4.18 -25.57
N ARG A 19 6.90 -4.50 -24.68
CA ARG A 19 6.69 -5.34 -23.50
C ARG A 19 6.54 -4.54 -22.20
N LEU A 20 6.65 -3.22 -22.26
CA LEU A 20 6.56 -2.33 -21.09
C LEU A 20 5.14 -1.79 -20.88
N THR A 21 4.11 -2.61 -21.09
CA THR A 21 2.81 -2.31 -20.50
C THR A 21 2.82 -2.90 -19.09
N ALA A 22 2.73 -2.04 -18.09
CA ALA A 22 2.48 -2.48 -16.72
C ALA A 22 1.24 -3.39 -16.76
N GLN A 23 1.32 -4.60 -16.21
CA GLN A 23 0.14 -5.43 -16.05
C GLN A 23 -0.79 -4.73 -15.05
N GLU A 24 -1.76 -3.97 -15.54
CA GLU A 24 -2.89 -3.56 -14.72
C GLU A 24 -3.66 -4.83 -14.37
N HIS A 25 -3.47 -5.32 -13.13
CA HIS A 25 -4.38 -6.30 -12.54
C HIS A 25 -5.74 -5.62 -12.39
N VAL A 26 -6.54 -5.63 -13.46
CA VAL A 26 -7.95 -5.22 -13.41
C VAL A 26 -8.69 -6.32 -12.67
N MET A 27 -8.78 -6.19 -11.34
CA MET A 27 -9.73 -6.97 -10.58
C MET A 27 -11.15 -6.46 -10.89
N PRO A 28 -12.11 -7.36 -11.18
CA PRO A 28 -13.49 -6.95 -11.34
C PRO A 28 -13.91 -6.21 -10.07
N GLN A 29 -14.39 -4.98 -10.23
CA GLN A 29 -14.91 -4.15 -9.15
C GLN A 29 -16.13 -4.84 -8.53
N ARG A 30 -15.90 -5.70 -7.55
CA ARG A 30 -16.95 -6.08 -6.60
C ARG A 30 -17.18 -4.85 -5.73
N SER A 31 -18.45 -4.46 -5.60
CA SER A 31 -18.88 -3.38 -4.73
C SER A 31 -18.56 -3.72 -3.28
N GLY A 32 -17.41 -3.24 -2.80
CA GLY A 32 -16.93 -3.42 -1.43
C GLY A 32 -15.70 -4.33 -1.32
N ASP A 33 -14.77 -3.95 -0.46
CA ASP A 33 -13.60 -4.75 -0.14
C ASP A 33 -14.04 -6.03 0.62
N ARG A 34 -13.51 -7.20 0.24
CA ARG A 34 -13.79 -8.47 0.95
C ARG A 34 -12.80 -8.71 2.09
N LEU A 35 -12.70 -7.75 3.01
CA LEU A 35 -11.74 -7.78 4.12
C LEU A 35 -12.28 -8.50 5.37
N GLY A 36 -13.59 -8.77 5.40
CA GLY A 36 -14.29 -9.21 6.60
C GLY A 36 -14.60 -8.03 7.53
N SER A 37 -14.96 -8.33 8.78
CA SER A 37 -15.27 -7.32 9.80
C SER A 37 -14.32 -7.45 10.99
N VAL A 38 -13.96 -6.32 11.56
CA VAL A 38 -13.16 -6.22 12.77
C VAL A 38 -13.71 -5.10 13.63
N HIS A 39 -13.49 -5.19 14.94
CA HIS A 39 -13.78 -4.09 15.85
C HIS A 39 -12.71 -3.99 16.92
N PHE A 40 -12.08 -2.82 17.04
CA PHE A 40 -11.14 -2.52 18.11
C PHE A 40 -11.71 -1.47 19.05
N ALA A 41 -11.80 -1.82 20.34
CA ALA A 41 -12.02 -0.83 21.38
C ALA A 41 -10.77 0.06 21.49
N THR A 42 -10.91 1.34 21.19
CA THR A 42 -9.81 2.30 21.20
C THR A 42 -10.16 3.51 22.06
N SER A 43 -9.16 4.27 22.45
CA SER A 43 -9.34 5.55 23.15
C SER A 43 -9.68 6.71 22.21
N CYS A 44 -9.88 6.44 20.92
CA CYS A 44 -10.16 7.48 19.92
C CYS A 44 -11.60 7.99 20.06
N ALA A 45 -11.89 9.11 19.41
CA ALA A 45 -13.25 9.64 19.32
C ALA A 45 -14.20 8.56 18.74
N PRO A 46 -15.39 8.33 19.34
CA PRO A 46 -16.30 7.27 18.89
C PRO A 46 -16.69 7.36 17.40
N SER A 47 -16.70 8.57 16.83
CA SER A 47 -17.00 8.81 15.42
C SER A 47 -15.95 8.24 14.46
N THR A 48 -14.72 7.96 14.91
CA THR A 48 -13.67 7.41 14.05
C THR A 48 -13.61 5.88 14.06
N ALA A 49 -14.36 5.21 14.95
CA ALA A 49 -14.33 3.75 15.09
C ALA A 49 -14.51 2.99 13.75
N PRO A 50 -15.49 3.31 12.88
CA PRO A 50 -15.63 2.63 11.59
C PRO A 50 -14.42 2.80 10.67
N GLY A 51 -13.81 3.99 10.68
CA GLY A 51 -12.62 4.28 9.87
C GLY A 51 -11.38 3.56 10.39
N SER A 52 -11.21 3.52 11.72
CA SER A 52 -10.13 2.77 12.38
C SER A 52 -10.25 1.28 12.10
N ASP A 53 -11.45 0.70 12.24
CA ASP A 53 -11.70 -0.72 12.00
C ASP A 53 -11.42 -1.10 10.54
N HIS A 54 -11.88 -0.28 9.57
CA HIS A 54 -11.58 -0.52 8.15
C HIS A 54 -10.08 -0.41 7.85
N ALA A 55 -9.38 0.58 8.41
CA ALA A 55 -7.94 0.74 8.23
C ALA A 55 -7.12 -0.41 8.84
N ILE A 56 -7.56 -0.95 10.00
CA ILE A 56 -6.97 -2.15 10.60
C ILE A 56 -7.20 -3.37 9.72
N ALA A 57 -8.41 -3.55 9.17
CA ALA A 57 -8.71 -4.66 8.26
C ALA A 57 -7.83 -4.62 6.99
N LEU A 58 -7.60 -3.42 6.43
CA LEU A 58 -6.67 -3.21 5.31
C LEU A 58 -5.22 -3.52 5.70
N LEU A 59 -4.76 -3.06 6.88
CA LEU A 59 -3.42 -3.36 7.40
C LEU A 59 -3.19 -4.87 7.51
N HIS A 60 -4.17 -5.60 8.06
CA HIS A 60 -4.11 -7.05 8.19
C HIS A 60 -4.20 -7.80 6.86
N SER A 61 -4.78 -7.16 5.83
CA SER A 61 -4.81 -7.69 4.46
C SER A 61 -3.55 -7.33 3.67
N PHE A 62 -2.58 -6.66 4.30
CA PHE A 62 -1.35 -6.15 3.70
C PHE A 62 -1.55 -5.09 2.60
N GLU A 63 -2.70 -4.41 2.61
CA GLU A 63 -3.03 -3.27 1.74
C GLU A 63 -2.48 -1.96 2.33
N PHE A 64 -1.15 -1.90 2.51
CA PHE A 64 -0.51 -0.87 3.34
C PHE A 64 -0.77 0.57 2.90
N GLY A 65 -0.81 0.86 1.59
CA GLY A 65 -1.08 2.21 1.09
C GLY A 65 -2.50 2.69 1.41
N ALA A 66 -3.48 1.79 1.28
CA ALA A 66 -4.87 2.05 1.64
C ALA A 66 -5.03 2.18 3.15
N ALA A 67 -4.36 1.33 3.93
CA ALA A 67 -4.34 1.42 5.39
C ALA A 67 -3.77 2.76 5.89
N ILE A 68 -2.64 3.22 5.33
CA ILE A 68 -2.05 4.54 5.65
C ILE A 68 -3.05 5.66 5.36
N SER A 69 -3.71 5.62 4.20
CA SER A 69 -4.72 6.62 3.84
C SER A 69 -5.93 6.59 4.79
N GLY A 70 -6.38 5.40 5.17
CA GLY A 70 -7.45 5.19 6.15
C GLY A 70 -7.12 5.79 7.51
N PHE A 71 -5.96 5.42 8.08
CA PHE A 71 -5.50 5.95 9.35
C PHE A 71 -5.21 7.45 9.32
N THR A 72 -4.74 7.99 8.19
CA THR A 72 -4.55 9.45 8.04
C THR A 72 -5.88 10.18 8.17
N ARG A 73 -6.95 9.71 7.51
CA ARG A 73 -8.29 10.29 7.67
C ARG A 73 -8.82 10.17 9.11
N VAL A 74 -8.48 9.09 9.81
CA VAL A 74 -8.82 8.97 11.24
C VAL A 74 -8.10 10.04 12.06
N LEU A 75 -6.82 10.30 11.80
CA LEU A 75 -6.05 11.36 12.47
C LEU A 75 -6.53 12.77 12.11
N ASP A 76 -7.01 12.98 10.89
CA ASP A 76 -7.62 14.26 10.49
C ASP A 76 -8.89 14.54 11.30
N ALA A 77 -9.68 13.50 11.62
CA ALA A 77 -10.88 13.60 12.44
C ALA A 77 -10.60 13.59 13.95
N ASP A 78 -9.57 12.86 14.39
CA ASP A 78 -9.10 12.77 15.77
C ASP A 78 -7.58 12.64 15.83
N SER A 79 -6.91 13.78 15.95
CA SER A 79 -5.44 13.87 16.02
C SER A 79 -4.83 13.18 17.25
N THR A 80 -5.64 12.86 18.26
CA THR A 80 -5.21 12.18 19.49
C THR A 80 -5.29 10.65 19.39
N CYS A 81 -5.84 10.12 18.29
CA CYS A 81 -6.04 8.70 18.06
C CYS A 81 -4.70 7.95 17.86
N ALA A 82 -4.10 7.51 18.98
CA ALA A 82 -2.77 6.89 19.00
C ALA A 82 -2.68 5.62 18.14
N ILE A 83 -3.76 4.82 18.07
CA ILE A 83 -3.80 3.60 17.24
C ILE A 83 -3.67 3.92 15.75
N ALA A 84 -4.18 5.08 15.29
CA ALA A 84 -4.06 5.46 13.89
C ALA A 84 -2.61 5.82 13.53
N ARG A 85 -1.91 6.54 14.41
CA ARG A 85 -0.45 6.78 14.25
C ARG A 85 0.34 5.47 14.25
N TRP A 86 0.02 4.56 15.18
CA TRP A 86 0.61 3.22 15.21
C TRP A 86 0.35 2.43 13.92
N GLY A 87 -0.87 2.49 13.39
CA GLY A 87 -1.26 1.84 12.15
C GLY A 87 -0.43 2.31 10.96
N ILE A 88 -0.25 3.63 10.81
CA ILE A 88 0.60 4.22 9.77
C ILE A 88 2.05 3.73 9.92
N ALA A 89 2.58 3.72 11.14
CA ALA A 89 3.94 3.26 11.41
C ALA A 89 4.14 1.79 10.96
N LEU A 90 3.21 0.91 11.34
CA LEU A 90 3.27 -0.51 10.96
C LEU A 90 3.13 -0.72 9.45
N SER A 91 2.21 0.00 8.81
CA SER A 91 2.04 -0.08 7.36
C SER A 91 3.32 0.33 6.60
N ARG A 92 4.14 1.23 7.17
CA ARG A 92 5.43 1.63 6.57
C ARG A 92 6.53 0.58 6.74
N TRP A 93 6.48 -0.25 7.78
CA TRP A 93 7.46 -1.32 7.98
C TRP A 93 7.31 -2.46 6.97
N GLY A 94 6.14 -2.59 6.35
CA GLY A 94 5.86 -3.55 5.28
C GLY A 94 5.53 -4.96 5.80
N ASN A 95 5.47 -5.92 4.87
CA ASN A 95 4.99 -7.28 5.18
C ASN A 95 5.96 -8.03 6.12
N PRO A 96 5.53 -8.39 7.34
CA PRO A 96 6.37 -9.09 8.31
C PRO A 96 6.69 -10.54 7.95
N MET A 97 5.94 -11.14 7.00
CA MET A 97 6.13 -12.51 6.54
C MET A 97 7.18 -12.62 5.43
N LEU A 98 7.58 -11.51 4.83
CA LEU A 98 8.66 -11.46 3.85
C LEU A 98 10.00 -11.29 4.58
N ILE A 99 10.77 -12.39 4.66
CA ILE A 99 12.09 -12.40 5.27
C ILE A 99 12.99 -11.38 4.56
N GLY A 100 13.61 -10.48 5.34
CA GLY A 100 14.54 -9.48 4.82
C GLY A 100 13.90 -8.19 4.26
N ASN A 101 12.57 -8.05 4.27
CA ASN A 101 11.89 -6.87 3.71
C ASN A 101 11.86 -5.63 4.65
N ARG A 102 12.22 -5.78 5.93
CA ARG A 102 12.37 -4.63 6.85
C ARG A 102 13.74 -3.99 6.67
N THR A 103 13.80 -2.99 5.80
CA THR A 103 14.99 -2.17 5.59
C THR A 103 15.12 -1.12 6.70
N THR A 104 16.32 -0.58 6.92
CA THR A 104 16.50 0.58 7.82
C THR A 104 15.63 1.76 7.40
N ALA A 105 15.52 2.00 6.09
CA ALA A 105 14.67 3.05 5.53
C ALA A 105 13.19 2.86 5.88
N SER A 106 12.66 1.63 5.82
CA SER A 106 11.27 1.36 6.19
C SER A 106 11.05 1.54 7.69
N LEU A 107 11.99 1.06 8.52
CA LEU A 107 11.97 1.26 9.97
C LEU A 107 11.95 2.74 10.36
N ASP A 108 12.84 3.53 9.75
CA ASP A 108 12.93 4.97 9.95
C ASP A 108 11.66 5.70 9.47
N ALA A 109 11.08 5.27 8.35
CA ALA A 109 9.83 5.82 7.86
C ALA A 109 8.67 5.58 8.83
N GLY A 110 8.60 4.39 9.44
CA GLY A 110 7.60 4.08 10.47
C GLY A 110 7.84 4.85 11.78
N ARG A 111 9.09 5.07 12.18
CA ARG A 111 9.42 5.88 13.38
C ARG A 111 9.01 7.35 13.26
N ARG A 112 8.96 7.88 12.04
CA ARG A 112 8.56 9.28 11.74
C ARG A 112 7.05 9.46 11.54
N ALA A 113 6.25 8.40 11.63
CA ALA A 113 4.80 8.47 11.44
C ALA A 113 4.09 9.18 12.59
#